data_AF-A0A4D5RUT9-F1
#
_entry.id   AF-A0A4D5RUT9-F1
#
_cell.length_a   1.000
_cell.length_b   1.000
_cell.length_c   1.000
_cell.angle_alpha   90.00
_cell.angle_beta   90.00
_cell.angle_gamma   90.00
#
_symmetry.space_group_name_H-M   'P 1'
#
loop_
_entity.id
_entity.type
_entity.pdbx_description
1 polymer ?
#
loop_
_entity_poly.entity_id
_entity_poly.type
_entity_poly.pdbx_seq_one_letter_code
_entity_poly.pdbx_strand_id
1 'polypeptide(L)'
;QHRLTSGHTQHAEAEAEPACCTCWWVDADYVKLTRPWYARALAFPLNYVLPGQMQRDAMAALQCKLELLDLEGKQAETALLKEAQECLTTLSQRLGKDTFFFGKRPTSLDAVVFAHLAPLLKAPFPNAALQNHLKACENLAAFVGRILQQYFPPASADSEKGDRPGGGSPGSSDTDFNFSWLNTTLSVAFAAGAMLIYAVTSGLIQIEYQEAEKEAQDED
;
A
#
# COMPACT_ATOMS: atom_id res chain seq x y z
N GLN A 1 -28.47 6.56 -18.91
CA GLN A 1 -27.20 6.23 -19.59
C GLN A 1 -26.00 6.15 -18.64
N HIS A 2 -25.89 7.03 -17.62
CA HIS A 2 -24.81 7.00 -16.61
C HIS A 2 -24.70 5.70 -15.77
N ARG A 3 -25.78 4.94 -15.62
CA ARG A 3 -25.83 3.72 -14.78
C ARG A 3 -25.30 2.47 -15.51
N LEU A 4 -25.36 2.44 -16.84
CA LEU A 4 -24.86 1.32 -17.66
C LEU A 4 -23.34 1.41 -17.85
N THR A 5 -22.81 2.62 -18.02
CA THR A 5 -21.35 2.84 -18.10
C THR A 5 -20.66 2.49 -16.78
N SER A 6 -21.30 2.79 -15.64
CA SER A 6 -20.80 2.40 -14.31
C SER A 6 -20.72 0.89 -14.11
N GLY A 7 -21.64 0.11 -14.71
CA GLY A 7 -21.63 -1.35 -14.59
C GLY A 7 -20.48 -1.98 -15.40
N HIS A 8 -20.23 -1.48 -16.60
CA HIS A 8 -19.11 -1.96 -17.43
C HIS A 8 -17.75 -1.58 -16.83
N THR A 9 -17.62 -0.39 -16.25
CA THR A 9 -16.39 -0.01 -15.55
C THR A 9 -16.19 -0.86 -14.30
N GLN A 10 -17.24 -1.13 -13.52
CA GLN A 10 -17.14 -1.99 -12.32
C GLN A 10 -16.80 -3.43 -12.66
N HIS A 11 -17.37 -4.00 -13.73
CA HIS A 11 -17.02 -5.35 -14.14
C HIS A 11 -15.58 -5.44 -14.65
N ALA A 12 -15.12 -4.43 -15.39
CA ALA A 12 -13.74 -4.38 -15.86
C ALA A 12 -12.74 -4.16 -14.70
N GLU A 13 -13.10 -3.34 -13.71
CA GLU A 13 -12.31 -3.14 -12.50
C GLU A 13 -12.26 -4.42 -11.66
N ALA A 14 -13.39 -5.14 -11.52
CA ALA A 14 -13.46 -6.38 -10.77
C ALA A 14 -12.68 -7.53 -11.41
N GLU A 15 -12.54 -7.55 -12.74
CA GLU A 15 -11.70 -8.53 -13.44
C GLU A 15 -10.22 -8.14 -13.41
N ALA A 16 -9.93 -6.83 -13.40
CA ALA A 16 -8.57 -6.31 -13.33
C ALA A 16 -7.96 -6.38 -11.92
N GLU A 17 -8.75 -6.22 -10.85
CA GLU A 17 -8.29 -6.31 -9.45
C GLU A 17 -7.51 -7.60 -9.15
N PRO A 18 -8.05 -8.81 -9.35
CA PRO A 18 -7.33 -10.04 -9.01
C PRO A 18 -6.07 -10.20 -9.86
N ALA A 19 -6.10 -9.78 -11.12
CA ALA A 19 -4.97 -9.91 -12.05
C ALA A 19 -3.84 -8.91 -11.75
N CYS A 20 -4.18 -7.72 -11.24
CA CYS A 20 -3.23 -6.70 -10.82
C CYS A 20 -2.61 -7.05 -9.45
N CYS A 21 -3.41 -7.60 -8.54
CA CYS A 21 -2.94 -8.12 -7.26
C CYS A 21 -1.91 -9.24 -7.43
N THR A 22 -2.15 -10.23 -8.32
CA THR A 22 -1.16 -11.32 -8.54
C THR A 22 0.21 -10.77 -8.92
N CYS A 23 0.26 -9.73 -9.76
CA CYS A 23 1.50 -9.13 -10.26
C CYS A 23 2.41 -8.58 -9.13
N TRP A 24 1.83 -8.10 -8.02
CA TRP A 24 2.60 -7.58 -6.88
C TRP A 24 3.17 -8.66 -5.97
N TRP A 25 2.52 -9.82 -5.90
CA TRP A 25 2.82 -10.88 -4.93
C TRP A 25 3.67 -12.01 -5.46
N VAL A 26 4.02 -11.99 -6.75
CA VAL A 26 5.01 -12.91 -7.35
C VAL A 26 6.44 -12.61 -6.87
N ASP A 27 6.70 -11.48 -6.21
CA ASP A 27 8.04 -11.19 -5.71
C ASP A 27 8.28 -11.74 -4.30
N ALA A 28 9.08 -12.81 -4.23
CA ALA A 28 9.55 -13.42 -3.00
C ALA A 28 10.31 -12.44 -2.07
N ASP A 29 10.72 -11.26 -2.55
CA ASP A 29 11.48 -10.25 -1.80
C ASP A 29 10.65 -9.01 -1.36
N TYR A 30 9.33 -9.16 -1.16
CA TYR A 30 8.43 -8.15 -0.55
C TYR A 30 9.03 -7.46 0.69
N VAL A 31 9.75 -8.23 1.52
CA VAL A 31 10.35 -7.75 2.77
C VAL A 31 11.47 -6.74 2.53
N LYS A 32 12.18 -6.82 1.40
CA LYS A 32 13.34 -5.95 1.12
C LYS A 32 12.96 -4.65 0.41
N LEU A 33 11.94 -4.70 -0.45
CA LEU A 33 11.56 -3.53 -1.24
C LEU A 33 10.30 -2.86 -0.68
N THR A 34 9.23 -3.63 -0.52
CA THR A 34 7.92 -3.07 -0.18
C THR A 34 7.86 -2.63 1.27
N ARG A 35 8.36 -3.45 2.20
CA ARG A 35 8.30 -3.12 3.63
C ARG A 35 9.02 -1.81 3.96
N PRO A 36 10.26 -1.52 3.50
CA PRO A 36 10.90 -0.23 3.78
C PRO A 36 10.19 0.96 3.13
N TRP A 37 9.57 0.78 1.95
CA TRP A 37 8.84 1.84 1.27
C TRP A 37 7.59 2.22 2.05
N TYR A 38 6.77 1.23 2.43
CA TYR A 38 5.62 1.46 3.32
C TYR A 38 6.05 1.96 4.70
N ALA A 39 7.18 1.46 5.21
CA ALA A 39 7.69 1.89 6.50
C ALA A 39 8.11 3.36 6.54
N ARG A 40 8.60 3.89 5.42
CA ARG A 40 8.94 5.31 5.30
C ARG A 40 7.72 6.17 5.04
N ALA A 41 6.71 5.63 4.33
CA ALA A 41 5.49 6.35 4.02
C ALA A 41 4.49 6.41 5.20
N LEU A 42 4.60 5.49 6.17
CA LEU A 42 3.63 5.36 7.27
C LEU A 42 4.26 5.67 8.62
N ALA A 43 3.51 6.39 9.46
CA ALA A 43 3.89 6.62 10.85
C ALA A 43 3.75 5.35 11.70
N PHE A 44 4.50 5.31 12.80
CA PHE A 44 4.31 4.32 13.86
C PHE A 44 2.90 4.47 14.47
N PRO A 45 2.16 3.38 14.77
CA PRO A 45 2.54 1.97 14.67
C PRO A 45 2.14 1.29 13.35
N LEU A 46 1.40 1.98 12.48
CA LEU A 46 0.80 1.41 11.27
C LEU A 46 1.83 0.85 10.29
N ASN A 47 3.02 1.45 10.26
CA ASN A 47 4.22 0.95 9.58
C ASN A 47 4.48 -0.56 9.83
N TYR A 48 4.28 -1.06 11.04
CA TYR A 48 4.55 -2.48 11.36
C TYR A 48 3.38 -3.40 11.04
N VAL A 49 2.15 -2.91 11.17
CA VAL A 49 0.94 -3.74 11.06
C VAL A 49 0.50 -3.87 9.62
N LEU A 50 0.47 -2.77 8.87
CA LEU A 50 -0.11 -2.75 7.53
C LEU A 50 0.63 -3.66 6.55
N PRO A 51 1.98 -3.62 6.45
CA PRO A 51 2.69 -4.51 5.53
C PRO A 51 2.47 -5.99 5.86
N GLY A 52 2.41 -6.33 7.14
CA GLY A 52 2.17 -7.71 7.58
C GLY A 52 0.73 -8.20 7.36
N GLN A 53 -0.26 -7.31 7.37
CA GLN A 53 -1.63 -7.66 6.99
C GLN A 53 -1.73 -7.90 5.49
N MET A 54 -1.28 -6.93 4.68
CA MET A 54 -1.30 -7.05 3.22
C MET A 54 -0.60 -8.32 2.73
N GLN A 55 0.54 -8.68 3.34
CA GLN A 55 1.26 -9.91 3.01
C GLN A 55 0.47 -11.17 3.32
N ARG A 56 -0.23 -11.21 4.47
CA ARG A 56 -1.02 -12.38 4.85
C ARG A 56 -2.24 -12.54 3.96
N ASP A 57 -2.95 -11.45 3.69
CA ASP A 57 -4.15 -11.48 2.85
C ASP A 57 -3.82 -11.95 1.43
N ALA A 58 -2.70 -11.47 0.90
CA ALA A 58 -2.24 -11.89 -0.42
C ALA A 58 -1.70 -13.31 -0.46
N MET A 59 -0.94 -13.73 0.55
CA MET A 59 -0.47 -15.10 0.63
C MET A 59 -1.64 -16.07 0.76
N ALA A 60 -2.67 -15.72 1.53
CA ALA A 60 -3.89 -16.52 1.65
C ALA A 60 -4.63 -16.62 0.31
N ALA A 61 -4.79 -15.51 -0.43
CA ALA A 61 -5.39 -15.52 -1.75
C ALA A 61 -4.59 -16.38 -2.75
N LEU A 62 -3.25 -16.29 -2.68
CA LEU A 62 -2.34 -17.10 -3.50
C LEU A 62 -2.44 -18.59 -3.16
N GLN A 63 -2.43 -18.91 -1.87
CA GLN A 63 -2.53 -20.28 -1.36
C GLN A 63 -3.85 -20.92 -1.78
N CYS A 64 -4.99 -20.23 -1.65
CA CYS A 64 -6.26 -20.77 -2.11
C CYS A 64 -6.28 -21.04 -3.63
N LYS A 65 -5.68 -20.16 -4.44
CA LYS A 65 -5.52 -20.41 -5.89
C LYS A 65 -4.62 -21.60 -6.17
N LEU A 66 -3.56 -21.75 -5.37
CA LEU A 66 -2.53 -22.75 -5.59
C LEU A 66 -2.97 -24.15 -5.16
N GLU A 67 -3.66 -24.25 -4.03
CA GLU A 67 -4.32 -25.47 -3.54
C GLU A 67 -5.36 -25.99 -4.54
N LEU A 68 -6.08 -25.09 -5.24
CA LEU A 68 -7.01 -25.47 -6.29
C LEU A 68 -6.31 -26.11 -7.51
N LEU A 69 -5.07 -25.70 -7.78
CA LEU A 69 -4.29 -26.14 -8.94
C LEU A 69 -3.31 -27.27 -8.64
N ASP A 70 -3.17 -27.69 -7.37
CA ASP A 70 -2.23 -28.71 -6.89
C ASP A 70 -0.77 -28.44 -7.31
N LEU A 71 -0.38 -27.17 -7.32
CA LEU A 71 0.95 -26.74 -7.75
C LEU A 71 1.81 -26.41 -6.54
N GLU A 72 2.99 -27.03 -6.40
CA GLU A 72 3.88 -26.75 -5.26
C GLU A 72 5.20 -26.11 -5.67
N GLY A 73 5.74 -25.26 -4.78
CA GLY A 73 7.09 -24.70 -4.86
C GLY A 73 7.36 -23.96 -6.18
N LYS A 74 8.36 -24.43 -6.94
CA LYS A 74 8.79 -23.78 -8.19
C LYS A 74 7.72 -23.78 -9.27
N GLN A 75 6.84 -24.77 -9.29
CA GLN A 75 5.76 -24.82 -10.30
C GLN A 75 4.74 -23.71 -10.06
N ALA A 76 4.43 -23.45 -8.79
CA ALA A 76 3.61 -22.31 -8.36
C ALA A 76 4.18 -20.99 -8.87
N GLU A 77 5.46 -20.72 -8.60
CA GLU A 77 6.13 -19.50 -9.02
C GLU A 77 6.08 -19.31 -10.54
N THR A 78 6.33 -20.38 -11.31
CA THR A 78 6.26 -20.31 -12.79
C THR A 78 4.84 -20.08 -13.31
N ALA A 79 3.83 -20.69 -12.69
CA ALA A 79 2.44 -20.49 -13.07
C ALA A 79 1.99 -19.05 -12.80
N LEU A 80 2.37 -18.50 -11.64
CA LEU A 80 2.08 -17.12 -11.27
C LEU A 80 2.78 -16.11 -12.17
N LEU A 81 4.05 -16.36 -12.52
CA LEU A 81 4.77 -15.54 -13.50
C LEU A 81 4.08 -15.56 -14.86
N LYS A 82 3.61 -16.72 -15.31
CA LYS A 82 2.89 -16.86 -16.57
C LYS A 82 1.54 -16.12 -16.54
N GLU A 83 0.76 -16.27 -15.48
CA GLU A 83 -0.51 -15.56 -15.28
C GLU A 83 -0.28 -14.04 -15.26
N ALA A 84 0.78 -13.57 -14.61
CA ALA A 84 1.15 -12.16 -14.61
C ALA A 84 1.53 -11.67 -16.03
N GLN A 85 2.27 -12.45 -16.81
CA GLN A 85 2.59 -12.11 -18.20
C GLN A 85 1.35 -12.07 -19.10
N GLU A 86 0.41 -13.02 -18.92
CA GLU A 86 -0.87 -13.04 -19.63
C GLU A 86 -1.74 -11.83 -19.26
N CYS A 87 -1.77 -11.45 -17.98
CA CYS A 87 -2.42 -10.23 -17.51
C CYS A 87 -1.82 -8.98 -18.17
N LEU A 88 -0.50 -8.82 -18.18
CA LEU A 88 0.17 -7.69 -18.85
C LEU A 88 -0.15 -7.65 -20.35
N THR A 89 -0.19 -8.80 -20.99
CA THR A 89 -0.56 -8.92 -22.42
C THR A 89 -2.01 -8.51 -22.65
N THR A 90 -2.91 -8.92 -21.76
CA THR A 90 -4.33 -8.55 -21.82
C THR A 90 -4.52 -7.05 -21.59
N LEU A 91 -3.83 -6.47 -20.61
CA LEU A 91 -3.82 -5.02 -20.37
C LEU A 91 -3.28 -4.26 -21.57
N SER A 92 -2.20 -4.76 -22.20
CA SER A 92 -1.66 -4.20 -23.44
C SER A 92 -2.69 -4.22 -24.58
N GLN A 93 -3.41 -5.33 -24.76
CA GLN A 93 -4.48 -5.42 -25.76
C GLN A 93 -5.64 -4.48 -25.46
N ARG A 94 -6.03 -4.37 -24.18
CA ARG A 94 -7.11 -3.48 -23.71
C ARG A 94 -6.77 -2.01 -23.91
N LEU A 95 -5.53 -1.61 -23.67
CA LEU A 95 -5.07 -0.24 -23.91
C LEU A 95 -4.94 0.05 -25.41
N GLY A 96 -4.49 -0.93 -26.20
CA GLY A 96 -4.38 -0.81 -27.64
C GLY A 96 -3.55 0.40 -28.07
N LYS A 97 -4.21 1.35 -28.75
CA LYS A 97 -3.62 2.63 -29.21
C LYS A 97 -4.11 3.84 -28.42
N ASP A 98 -4.97 3.63 -27.42
CA ASP A 98 -5.58 4.70 -26.66
C ASP A 98 -4.63 5.23 -25.58
N THR A 99 -4.90 6.46 -25.15
CA THR A 99 -4.09 7.12 -24.13
C THR A 99 -4.35 6.56 -22.73
N PHE A 100 -5.59 6.17 -22.45
CA PHE A 100 -6.09 5.64 -21.18
C PHE A 100 -7.03 4.46 -21.47
N PHE A 101 -7.30 3.60 -20.49
CA PHE A 101 -8.15 2.41 -20.68
C PHE A 101 -9.58 2.72 -21.13
N PHE A 102 -10.11 3.90 -20.76
CA PHE A 102 -11.43 4.37 -21.20
C PHE A 102 -11.34 5.57 -22.17
N GLY A 103 -10.28 5.60 -22.98
CA GLY A 103 -10.08 6.57 -24.06
C GLY A 103 -9.21 7.76 -23.66
N LYS A 104 -9.82 8.95 -23.53
CA LYS A 104 -9.10 10.24 -23.39
C LYS A 104 -9.02 10.81 -21.98
N ARG A 105 -9.76 10.23 -21.02
CA ARG A 105 -9.79 10.72 -19.63
C ARG A 105 -9.14 9.70 -18.70
N PRO A 106 -8.36 10.13 -17.71
CA PRO A 106 -7.85 9.24 -16.68
C PRO A 106 -9.01 8.69 -15.85
N THR A 107 -8.92 7.42 -15.50
CA THR A 107 -9.89 6.70 -14.66
C THR A 107 -9.24 6.09 -13.44
N SER A 108 -10.05 5.65 -12.48
CA SER A 108 -9.61 4.89 -11.31
C SER A 108 -8.78 3.67 -11.72
N LEU A 109 -9.24 2.94 -12.74
CA LEU A 109 -8.49 1.82 -13.30
C LEU A 109 -7.08 2.23 -13.78
N ASP A 110 -6.95 3.35 -14.50
CA ASP A 110 -5.63 3.84 -14.94
C ASP A 110 -4.70 4.10 -13.76
N ALA A 111 -5.22 4.64 -12.64
CA ALA A 111 -4.44 4.89 -11.44
C ALA A 111 -4.01 3.59 -10.74
N VAL A 112 -4.91 2.60 -10.64
CA VAL A 112 -4.59 1.28 -10.06
C VAL A 112 -3.54 0.58 -10.92
N VAL A 113 -3.72 0.53 -12.24
CA VAL A 113 -2.76 -0.10 -13.16
C VAL A 113 -1.41 0.63 -13.09
N PHE A 114 -1.42 1.97 -13.10
CA PHE A 114 -0.20 2.76 -12.95
C PHE A 114 0.53 2.46 -11.64
N ALA A 115 -0.19 2.35 -10.52
CA ALA A 115 0.40 2.08 -9.20
C ALA A 115 1.15 0.75 -9.16
N HIS A 116 0.77 -0.23 -9.98
CA HIS A 116 1.45 -1.52 -10.08
C HIS A 116 2.56 -1.51 -11.13
N LEU A 117 2.33 -0.90 -12.30
CA LEU A 117 3.31 -0.87 -13.39
C LEU A 117 4.51 0.05 -13.11
N ALA A 118 4.29 1.19 -12.46
CA ALA A 118 5.35 2.16 -12.23
C ALA A 118 6.47 1.64 -11.31
N PRO A 119 6.17 1.00 -10.16
CA PRO A 119 7.19 0.31 -9.39
C PRO A 119 7.79 -0.85 -10.18
N LEU A 120 6.98 -1.64 -10.92
CA LEU A 120 7.46 -2.76 -11.74
C LEU A 120 8.58 -2.36 -12.72
N LEU A 121 8.47 -1.16 -13.30
CA LEU A 121 9.46 -0.60 -14.22
C LEU A 121 10.68 0.04 -13.53
N LYS A 122 10.50 0.66 -12.36
CA LYS A 122 11.52 1.48 -11.70
C LYS A 122 12.30 0.76 -10.61
N ALA A 123 11.69 -0.21 -9.94
CA ALA A 123 12.35 -0.88 -8.84
C ALA A 123 13.30 -1.99 -9.33
N PRO A 124 14.43 -2.19 -8.64
CA PRO A 124 15.35 -3.29 -8.93
C PRO A 124 14.76 -4.60 -8.37
N PHE A 125 14.01 -5.32 -9.18
CA PHE A 125 13.50 -6.65 -8.82
C PHE A 125 14.54 -7.72 -9.13
N PRO A 126 14.71 -8.74 -8.26
CA PRO A 126 15.64 -9.85 -8.50
C PRO A 126 15.23 -10.69 -9.72
N ASN A 127 13.91 -10.80 -9.97
CA ASN A 127 13.39 -11.49 -11.15
C ASN A 127 13.07 -10.49 -12.27
N ALA A 128 14.00 -10.36 -13.22
CA ALA A 128 13.84 -9.47 -14.37
C ALA A 128 12.87 -10.00 -15.45
N ALA A 129 12.37 -11.24 -15.35
CA ALA A 129 11.54 -11.83 -16.41
C ALA A 129 10.26 -11.02 -16.66
N LEU A 130 9.57 -10.63 -15.59
CA LEU A 130 8.35 -9.85 -15.68
C LEU A 130 8.62 -8.41 -16.11
N GLN A 131 9.72 -7.81 -15.62
CA GLN A 131 10.15 -6.48 -16.07
C GLN A 131 10.47 -6.46 -17.57
N ASN A 132 11.13 -7.50 -18.08
CA ASN A 132 11.49 -7.61 -19.49
C ASN A 132 10.25 -7.77 -20.36
N HIS A 133 9.25 -8.56 -19.91
CA HIS A 133 7.97 -8.69 -20.60
C HIS A 133 7.20 -7.36 -20.63
N LEU A 134 7.21 -6.61 -19.52
CA LEU A 134 6.62 -5.27 -19.47
C LEU A 134 7.32 -4.29 -20.42
N LYS A 135 8.66 -4.34 -20.50
CA LYS A 135 9.44 -3.51 -21.44
C LYS A 135 9.17 -3.88 -22.89
N ALA A 136 8.90 -5.15 -23.20
CA ALA A 136 8.47 -5.58 -24.53
C ALA A 136 7.09 -5.04 -24.92
N CYS A 137 6.24 -4.73 -23.92
CA CYS A 137 4.96 -4.05 -24.12
C CYS A 137 5.15 -2.52 -24.16
N GLU A 138 5.62 -2.00 -25.30
CA GLU A 138 5.95 -0.57 -25.47
C GLU A 138 4.78 0.38 -25.17
N ASN A 139 3.54 -0.02 -25.49
CA ASN A 139 2.34 0.76 -25.22
C ASN A 139 2.10 0.98 -23.72
N LEU A 140 2.34 -0.05 -22.89
CA LEU A 140 2.22 0.03 -21.44
C LEU A 140 3.35 0.85 -20.83
N ALA A 141 4.59 0.67 -21.31
CA ALA A 141 5.72 1.47 -20.90
C ALA A 141 5.51 2.96 -21.23
N ALA A 142 5.00 3.26 -22.43
CA ALA A 142 4.64 4.62 -22.83
C ALA A 142 3.49 5.19 -21.99
N PHE A 143 2.50 4.38 -21.62
CA PHE A 143 1.43 4.78 -20.70
C PHE A 143 1.97 5.24 -19.34
N VAL A 144 2.85 4.44 -18.73
CA VAL A 144 3.50 4.79 -17.45
C VAL A 144 4.32 6.07 -17.59
N GLY A 145 5.10 6.19 -18.68
CA GLY A 145 5.90 7.39 -18.96
C GLY A 145 5.04 8.65 -19.09
N ARG A 146 3.92 8.57 -19.82
CA ARG A 146 2.97 9.68 -19.97
C ARG A 146 2.36 10.11 -18.65
N ILE A 147 1.92 9.17 -17.81
CA ILE A 147 1.34 9.49 -16.49
C ILE A 147 2.39 10.14 -15.59
N LEU A 148 3.61 9.61 -15.56
CA LEU A 148 4.71 10.21 -14.79
C LEU A 148 4.98 11.65 -15.22
N GLN A 149 5.10 11.91 -16.52
CA GLN A 149 5.35 13.27 -17.01
C GLN A 149 4.19 14.24 -16.74
N GLN A 150 2.95 13.77 -16.87
CA GLN A 150 1.77 14.62 -16.78
C GLN A 150 1.36 14.94 -15.33
N TYR A 151 1.50 13.98 -14.42
CA TYR A 151 0.99 14.09 -13.03
C TYR A 151 2.10 14.11 -11.98
N PHE A 152 3.31 13.68 -12.32
CA PHE A 152 4.47 13.65 -11.41
C PHE A 152 5.68 14.34 -12.06
N PRO A 153 5.56 15.64 -12.43
CA PRO A 153 6.66 16.36 -13.05
C PRO A 153 7.90 16.28 -12.14
N PRO A 154 9.10 15.97 -12.69
CA PRO A 154 10.30 15.98 -11.90
C PRO A 154 10.49 17.39 -11.34
N ALA A 155 10.57 17.50 -10.01
CA ALA A 155 10.87 18.77 -9.37
C ALA A 155 12.09 19.37 -10.08
N SER A 156 11.89 20.52 -10.73
CA SER A 156 12.91 21.25 -11.47
C SER A 156 14.17 21.36 -10.63
N ALA A 157 15.26 20.83 -11.16
CA ALA A 157 16.62 20.94 -10.64
C ALA A 157 17.17 22.37 -10.83
N ASP A 158 16.40 23.37 -10.41
CA ASP A 158 16.77 24.78 -10.48
C ASP A 158 16.80 25.36 -9.06
N SER A 159 17.96 25.21 -8.41
CA SER A 159 18.56 26.21 -7.50
C SER A 159 19.95 25.75 -7.07
N GLU A 160 20.94 26.12 -7.88
CA GLU A 160 22.35 26.13 -7.50
C GLU A 160 22.61 27.13 -6.35
N LYS A 161 23.37 26.66 -5.35
CA LYS A 161 24.54 27.35 -4.77
C LYS A 161 24.32 28.76 -4.15
N GLY A 162 23.95 28.78 -2.87
CA GLY A 162 24.17 29.91 -1.96
C GLY A 162 25.02 29.47 -0.76
N ASP A 163 26.25 29.94 -0.71
CA ASP A 163 27.24 29.74 0.36
C ASP A 163 26.74 30.29 1.72
N ARG A 164 26.60 29.44 2.75
CA ARG A 164 26.68 29.80 4.19
C ARG A 164 27.11 28.60 5.04
N PRO A 165 28.04 28.78 5.99
CA PRO A 165 28.47 27.70 6.88
C PRO A 165 27.61 27.62 8.13
N GLY A 166 27.36 26.39 8.61
CA GLY A 166 27.12 26.12 10.04
C GLY A 166 25.78 25.49 10.40
N GLY A 167 25.81 24.17 10.64
CA GLY A 167 25.20 23.56 11.82
C GLY A 167 23.74 23.07 11.73
N GLY A 168 23.57 21.75 11.75
CA GLY A 168 22.43 21.11 12.43
C GLY A 168 21.37 20.43 11.55
N SER A 169 21.36 19.09 11.64
CA SER A 169 20.27 18.14 11.34
C SER A 169 19.97 17.82 9.86
N PRO A 170 19.98 16.52 9.46
CA PRO A 170 19.44 16.11 8.18
C PRO A 170 17.91 16.15 8.24
N GLY A 171 17.33 17.22 7.71
CA GLY A 171 15.93 17.27 7.30
C GLY A 171 15.73 16.35 6.09
N SER A 172 14.85 15.36 6.23
CA SER A 172 14.32 14.58 5.11
C SER A 172 13.14 15.32 4.51
N SER A 173 13.26 15.66 3.23
CA SER A 173 12.30 16.38 2.40
C SER A 173 11.07 15.56 2.01
N ASP A 174 9.90 16.17 2.22
CA ASP A 174 8.76 16.30 1.30
C ASP A 174 8.09 15.04 0.74
N THR A 175 7.24 14.41 1.55
CA THR A 175 5.85 14.03 1.20
C THR A 175 5.05 13.87 2.50
N ASP A 176 4.62 14.99 3.08
CA ASP A 176 3.92 15.04 4.37
C ASP A 176 2.44 14.59 4.26
N PHE A 177 2.17 13.29 4.40
CA PHE A 177 0.92 12.82 5.02
C PHE A 177 1.16 12.65 6.52
N ASN A 178 1.18 13.77 7.25
CA ASN A 178 1.71 13.84 8.61
C ASN A 178 0.57 13.80 9.66
N PHE A 179 0.25 12.61 10.20
CA PHE A 179 -0.53 12.50 11.46
C PHE A 179 0.39 12.67 12.69
N SER A 180 1.16 13.77 12.74
CA SER A 180 2.11 14.09 13.83
C SER A 180 1.47 14.09 15.22
N TRP A 181 0.17 14.41 15.30
CA TRP A 181 -0.61 14.39 16.53
C TRP A 181 -0.64 12.99 17.18
N LEU A 182 -0.56 11.90 16.41
CA LEU A 182 -0.58 10.55 16.98
C LEU A 182 0.67 10.25 17.82
N ASN A 183 1.85 10.75 17.43
CA ASN A 183 3.06 10.56 18.23
C ASN A 183 2.97 11.35 19.54
N THR A 184 2.41 12.56 19.48
CA THR A 184 2.19 13.41 20.66
C THR A 184 1.13 12.83 21.58
N THR A 185 0.00 12.33 21.06
CA THR A 185 -1.04 11.71 21.90
C THR A 185 -0.61 10.39 22.48
N LEU A 186 0.11 9.57 21.72
CA LEU A 186 0.57 8.28 22.21
C LEU A 186 1.56 8.45 23.37
N SER A 187 2.44 9.45 23.32
CA SER A 187 3.34 9.78 24.42
C SER A 187 2.59 10.30 25.65
N VAL A 188 1.62 11.20 25.47
CA VAL A 188 0.81 11.74 26.58
C VAL A 188 -0.06 10.63 27.21
N ALA A 189 -0.66 9.76 26.40
CA ALA A 189 -1.43 8.62 26.89
C ALA A 189 -0.56 7.60 27.63
N PHE A 190 0.66 7.33 27.13
CA PHE A 190 1.61 6.46 27.81
C PHE A 190 2.06 7.04 29.15
N ALA A 191 2.38 8.35 29.19
CA ALA A 191 2.76 9.03 30.42
C ALA A 191 1.60 9.06 31.43
N ALA A 192 0.37 9.36 30.99
CA ALA A 192 -0.81 9.31 31.84
C ALA A 192 -1.09 7.90 32.37
N GLY A 193 -0.97 6.88 31.50
CA GLY A 193 -1.08 5.48 31.88
C GLY A 193 -0.02 5.06 32.91
N ALA A 194 1.24 5.44 32.70
CA ALA A 194 2.33 5.17 33.63
C ALA A 194 2.13 5.89 34.98
N MET A 195 1.64 7.13 34.95
CA MET A 195 1.33 7.90 36.16
C MET A 195 0.14 7.30 36.93
N LEU A 196 -0.90 6.82 36.24
CA LEU A 196 -2.02 6.11 36.86
C LEU A 196 -1.56 4.77 37.47
N ILE A 197 -0.76 4.00 36.73
CA ILE A 197 -0.20 2.73 37.22
C ILE A 197 0.68 2.97 38.45
N TYR A 198 1.56 3.97 38.39
CA TYR A 198 2.44 4.34 39.49
C TYR A 198 1.65 4.83 40.71
N ALA A 199 0.63 5.67 40.52
CA ALA A 199 -0.19 6.18 41.62
C ALA A 199 -0.95 5.05 42.34
N VAL A 200 -1.40 4.03 41.62
CA VAL A 200 -2.04 2.83 42.20
C VAL A 200 -1.01 1.94 42.91
N THR A 201 0.16 1.68 42.32
CA THR A 201 1.19 0.81 42.93
C THR A 201 1.94 1.45 44.09
N SER A 202 2.12 2.76 44.07
CA SER A 202 2.70 3.52 45.19
C SER A 202 1.73 3.70 46.37
N GLY A 203 0.47 3.26 46.23
CA GLY A 203 -0.54 3.35 47.29
C GLY A 203 -0.99 4.78 47.59
N LEU A 204 -0.78 5.72 46.65
CA LEU A 204 -1.13 7.13 46.81
C LEU A 204 -2.64 7.40 46.67
N ILE A 205 -3.38 6.42 46.12
CA ILE A 205 -4.83 6.47 45.93
C ILE A 205 -5.48 5.46 46.88
N GLN A 206 -6.17 5.94 47.92
CA GLN A 206 -7.16 5.14 48.63
C GLN A 206 -8.37 4.98 47.70
N ILE A 207 -8.49 3.83 47.04
CA ILE A 207 -9.70 3.50 46.28
C ILE A 207 -10.77 3.16 47.33
N GLU A 208 -11.55 4.16 47.73
CA GLU A 208 -12.76 3.95 48.49
C GLU A 208 -13.81 3.33 47.57
N TYR A 209 -13.92 2.00 47.61
CA TYR A 209 -15.03 1.29 47.01
C TYR A 209 -16.27 1.60 47.84
N GLN A 210 -17.06 2.58 47.41
CA GLN A 210 -18.43 2.74 47.91
C GLN A 210 -19.25 1.55 47.39
N GLU A 211 -19.37 0.55 48.25
CA GLU A 211 -20.30 -0.56 48.08
C GLU A 211 -21.71 0.05 48.12
N ALA A 212 -22.34 0.15 46.95
CA ALA A 212 -23.71 0.63 46.85
C ALA A 212 -24.64 -0.42 47.48
N GLU A 213 -24.87 -0.25 48.78
CA GLU A 213 -25.86 -0.95 49.57
C GLU A 213 -27.23 -0.75 48.91
N LYS A 214 -27.71 -1.78 48.20
CA LYS A 214 -29.09 -1.85 47.73
C LYS A 214 -29.96 -2.27 48.91
N GLU A 215 -30.33 -1.30 49.74
CA GLU A 215 -31.50 -1.41 50.61
C GLU A 215 -32.59 -0.44 50.11
N ALA A 216 -33.62 -1.01 49.49
CA ALA A 216 -35.01 -0.55 49.44
C ALA A 216 -35.81 -1.71 48.81
N GLN A 217 -36.50 -2.53 49.61
CA GLN A 217 -37.92 -2.38 49.92
C GLN A 217 -38.80 -2.28 48.67
N ASP A 218 -39.45 -3.41 48.35
CA ASP A 218 -40.84 -3.53 47.88
C ASP A 218 -41.29 -4.86 48.54
N GLU A 219 -41.93 -4.86 49.71
CA GLU A 219 -43.39 -4.81 49.90
C GLU A 219 -44.17 -5.58 48.81
N ASP A 220 -44.35 -6.89 49.03
CA ASP A 220 -45.66 -7.56 49.18
C ASP A 220 -45.50 -9.02 49.65
#